data_AF-A0A7V9F057-F1
#
_entry.id   AF-A0A7V9F057-F1
#
_cell.length_a   1.000
_cell.length_b   1.000
_cell.length_c   1.000
_cell.angle_alpha   90.00
_cell.angle_beta   90.00
_cell.angle_gamma   90.00
#
_symmetry.space_group_name_H-M   'P 1'
#
loop_
_entity.id
_entity.type
_entity.pdbx_description
1 polymer ?
#
loop_
_entity_poly.entity_id
_entity_poly.type
_entity_poly.pdbx_seq_one_letter_code
_entity_poly.pdbx_strand_id
1 'polypeptide(L)'
;MATRAPVVLAGRQGSPEWHAMRRRGIGSSDAPVVAGEVGSALELWAEKSGLVERAEPDEHLARVFEWGHRLEPVVADWYADTTGRTLQRVNQALRHPTVVFAFASLDRRVVGERRLVEIKTSRFGWTPGEDLPGWVQCQVQHQLWVTGYEVADVAVLTGGSEPRIHEVPRDDAFIADLAYLEAEFWGWVRSGTRPPVDGSENARRVLSRLHPRNDGTFIPASADIERVVLDWRAAKVEAKAAEDAESTLANTVRALIGDADGIDGEFGRVSWKKNADSTRVNWPAVAKAYRQLLEDLTDQLDPLRRIELDAIESIHTATAEGSRVLRPSWRGSTE
;
A
#
# COMPACT_ATOMS: atom_id res chain seq x y z
N MET A 1 -1.00 -13.17 -34.43
CA MET A 1 0.18 -12.39 -34.86
C MET A 1 1.43 -13.11 -34.38
N ALA A 2 2.45 -13.33 -35.20
CA ALA A 2 3.68 -13.98 -34.75
C ALA A 2 4.35 -13.15 -33.64
N THR A 3 4.48 -13.72 -32.43
CA THR A 3 5.06 -13.05 -31.27
C THR A 3 6.57 -12.88 -31.46
N ARG A 4 7.01 -11.63 -31.67
CA ARG A 4 8.44 -11.28 -31.71
C ARG A 4 9.02 -11.41 -30.31
N ALA A 5 10.27 -11.88 -30.21
CA ALA A 5 10.96 -11.99 -28.93
C ALA A 5 11.11 -10.62 -28.24
N PRO A 6 11.07 -10.57 -26.89
CA PRO A 6 11.27 -9.32 -26.15
C PRO A 6 12.67 -8.76 -26.37
N VAL A 7 12.79 -7.44 -26.22
CA VAL A 7 14.08 -6.75 -26.27
C VAL A 7 14.73 -6.84 -24.89
N VAL A 8 15.92 -7.43 -24.81
CA VAL A 8 16.74 -7.48 -23.60
C VAL A 8 17.38 -6.11 -23.37
N LEU A 9 17.25 -5.57 -22.16
CA LEU A 9 17.82 -4.26 -21.80
C LEU A 9 19.11 -4.42 -21.01
N ALA A 10 19.99 -3.42 -21.13
CA ALA A 10 21.21 -3.33 -20.35
C ALA A 10 20.89 -2.95 -18.89
N GLY A 11 21.50 -3.67 -17.94
CA GLY A 11 21.30 -3.47 -16.50
C GLY A 11 20.87 -4.76 -15.81
N ARG A 12 21.55 -5.12 -14.73
CA ARG A 12 21.17 -6.27 -13.90
C ARG A 12 20.01 -5.88 -12.99
N GLN A 13 19.11 -6.82 -12.70
CA GLN A 13 18.05 -6.61 -11.72
C GLN A 13 18.63 -6.10 -10.39
N GLY A 14 18.05 -5.02 -9.86
CA GLY A 14 18.53 -4.33 -8.65
C GLY A 14 19.67 -3.32 -8.86
N SER A 15 20.19 -3.11 -10.08
CA SER A 15 21.20 -2.09 -10.35
C SER A 15 20.58 -0.67 -10.50
N PRO A 16 21.35 0.42 -10.31
CA PRO A 16 20.86 1.79 -10.55
C PRO A 16 20.30 1.99 -11.97
N GLU A 17 20.89 1.36 -12.98
CA GLU A 17 20.41 1.40 -14.37
C GLU A 17 19.04 0.72 -14.51
N TRP A 18 18.82 -0.39 -13.80
CA TRP A 18 17.52 -1.07 -13.74
C TRP A 18 16.47 -0.18 -13.06
N HIS A 19 16.80 0.48 -11.95
CA HIS A 19 15.90 1.43 -11.28
C HIS A 19 15.58 2.64 -12.15
N ALA A 20 16.57 3.20 -12.87
CA ALA A 20 16.37 4.31 -13.79
C ALA A 20 15.46 3.91 -14.98
N MET A 21 15.62 2.70 -15.49
CA MET A 21 14.76 2.14 -16.53
C MET A 21 13.33 1.94 -16.04
N ARG A 22 13.14 1.46 -14.80
CA ARG A 22 11.80 1.33 -14.19
C ARG A 22 11.04 2.65 -14.09
N ARG A 23 11.70 3.81 -14.11
CA ARG A 23 11.01 5.12 -14.19
C ARG A 23 10.47 5.42 -15.59
N ARG A 24 10.95 4.72 -16.62
CA ARG A 24 10.64 4.99 -18.04
C ARG A 24 9.50 4.15 -18.62
N GLY A 25 8.78 3.40 -17.77
CA GLY A 25 7.56 2.70 -18.13
C GLY A 25 7.01 1.87 -16.98
N ILE A 26 6.20 0.89 -17.33
CA ILE A 26 5.41 0.04 -16.43
C ILE A 26 6.09 -1.32 -16.35
N GLY A 27 6.43 -1.72 -15.14
CA GLY A 27 6.94 -3.05 -14.83
C GLY A 27 5.81 -4.02 -14.48
N SER A 28 6.10 -5.32 -14.52
CA SER A 28 5.17 -6.37 -14.07
C SER A 28 4.62 -6.15 -12.64
N SER A 29 5.40 -5.59 -11.73
CA SER A 29 4.95 -5.25 -10.37
C SER A 29 4.16 -3.95 -10.25
N ASP A 30 4.11 -3.15 -11.32
CA ASP A 30 3.30 -1.93 -11.39
C ASP A 30 1.91 -2.23 -11.98
N ALA A 31 1.79 -3.28 -12.83
CA ALA A 31 0.54 -3.70 -13.47
C ALA A 31 -0.64 -3.89 -12.49
N PRO A 32 -0.48 -4.54 -11.32
CA PRO A 32 -1.55 -4.68 -10.34
C PRO A 32 -2.03 -3.34 -9.75
N VAL A 33 -1.13 -2.36 -9.64
CA VAL A 33 -1.47 -1.02 -9.13
C VAL A 33 -2.28 -0.24 -10.16
N VAL A 34 -1.91 -0.38 -11.43
CA VAL A 34 -2.66 0.20 -12.55
C VAL A 34 -4.06 -0.41 -12.66
N ALA A 35 -4.18 -1.72 -12.44
CA ALA A 35 -5.46 -2.42 -12.42
C ALA A 35 -6.33 -2.12 -11.19
N GLY A 36 -5.79 -1.44 -10.17
CA GLY A 36 -6.52 -1.11 -8.93
C GLY A 36 -6.60 -2.26 -7.92
N GLU A 37 -5.82 -3.33 -8.11
CA GLU A 37 -5.81 -4.50 -7.22
C GLU A 37 -5.06 -4.22 -5.90
N VAL A 38 -4.01 -3.40 -5.95
CA VAL A 38 -3.17 -3.06 -4.79
C VAL A 38 -2.61 -1.64 -4.91
N GLY A 39 -2.27 -1.02 -3.78
CA GLY A 39 -1.62 0.29 -3.76
C GLY A 39 -2.52 1.42 -4.27
N SER A 40 -1.95 2.51 -4.79
CA SER A 40 -2.74 3.51 -5.52
C SER A 40 -2.06 4.02 -6.79
N ALA A 41 -2.86 4.16 -7.85
CA ALA A 41 -2.43 4.69 -9.12
C ALA A 41 -1.89 6.12 -8.98
N LEU A 42 -2.42 6.92 -8.05
CA LEU A 42 -1.91 8.26 -7.80
C LEU A 42 -0.47 8.25 -7.27
N GLU A 43 -0.14 7.33 -6.36
CA GLU A 43 1.22 7.17 -5.87
C GLU A 43 2.15 6.75 -7.01
N LEU A 44 1.78 5.71 -7.74
CA LEU A 44 2.57 5.22 -8.86
C LEU A 44 2.77 6.31 -9.92
N TRP A 45 1.74 7.10 -10.23
CA TRP A 45 1.85 8.21 -11.17
C TRP A 45 2.84 9.27 -10.68
N ALA A 46 2.79 9.64 -9.40
CA ALA A 46 3.71 10.60 -8.81
C ALA A 46 5.17 10.11 -8.85
N GLU A 47 5.39 8.81 -8.57
CA GLU A 47 6.71 8.15 -8.70
C GLU A 47 7.21 8.17 -10.15
N LYS A 48 6.37 7.73 -11.10
CA LYS A 48 6.73 7.65 -12.53
C LYS A 48 6.92 9.02 -13.17
N SER A 49 6.24 10.04 -12.66
CA SER A 49 6.39 11.43 -13.08
C SER A 49 7.59 12.14 -12.42
N GLY A 50 8.30 11.47 -11.49
CA GLY A 50 9.43 12.06 -10.77
C GLY A 50 9.04 13.18 -9.79
N LEU A 51 7.77 13.24 -9.38
CA LEU A 51 7.26 14.23 -8.43
C LEU A 51 7.54 13.83 -6.98
N VAL A 52 7.62 12.52 -6.73
CA VAL A 52 8.04 11.94 -5.45
C VAL A 52 9.03 10.83 -5.71
N GLU A 53 9.98 10.67 -4.80
CA GLU A 53 10.79 9.46 -4.74
C GLU A 53 9.96 8.32 -4.15
N ARG A 54 10.22 7.10 -4.61
CA ARG A 54 9.60 5.90 -4.04
C ARG A 54 10.00 5.82 -2.57
N ALA A 55 9.01 5.67 -1.70
CA ALA A 55 9.28 5.57 -0.26
C ALA A 55 10.11 4.31 0.01
N GLU A 56 11.11 4.44 0.89
CA GLU A 56 11.77 3.26 1.45
C GLU A 56 10.73 2.43 2.21
N PRO A 57 10.75 1.09 2.06
CA PRO A 57 9.85 0.24 2.81
C PRO A 57 10.11 0.41 4.30
N ASP A 58 9.04 0.36 5.10
CA ASP A 58 9.20 0.29 6.56
C ASP A 58 9.97 -0.98 6.97
N GLU A 59 10.43 -1.02 8.22
CA GLU A 59 11.28 -2.11 8.70
C GLU A 59 10.62 -3.50 8.56
N HIS A 60 9.29 -3.56 8.66
CA HIS A 60 8.55 -4.81 8.49
C HIS A 60 8.55 -5.25 7.03
N LEU A 61 8.18 -4.37 6.11
CA LEU A 61 8.13 -4.64 4.68
C LEU A 61 9.52 -4.92 4.11
N ALA A 62 10.55 -4.21 4.59
CA ALA A 62 11.95 -4.46 4.24
C ALA A 62 12.37 -5.90 4.59
N ARG A 63 12.00 -6.38 5.78
CA ARG A 63 12.25 -7.78 6.18
C ARG A 63 11.49 -8.79 5.33
N VAL A 64 10.25 -8.49 4.94
CA VAL A 64 9.47 -9.35 4.03
C VAL A 64 10.18 -9.48 2.67
N PHE A 65 10.64 -8.36 2.09
CA PHE A 65 11.39 -8.39 0.84
C PHE A 65 12.72 -9.14 0.96
N GLU A 66 13.47 -8.92 2.04
CA GLU A 66 14.74 -9.62 2.28
C GLU A 66 14.54 -11.15 2.28
N TRP A 67 13.58 -11.63 3.06
CA TRP A 67 13.31 -13.07 3.16
C TRP A 67 12.71 -13.64 1.87
N GLY A 68 11.92 -12.86 1.13
CA GLY A 68 11.49 -13.23 -0.22
C GLY A 68 12.67 -13.55 -1.13
N HIS A 69 13.65 -12.64 -1.23
CA HIS A 69 14.85 -12.86 -2.04
C HIS A 69 15.72 -14.02 -1.55
N ARG A 70 15.84 -14.22 -0.23
CA ARG A 70 16.60 -15.35 0.34
C ARG A 70 15.95 -16.70 0.05
N LEU A 71 14.62 -16.77 0.04
CA LEU A 71 13.87 -18.01 -0.19
C LEU A 71 13.62 -18.30 -1.66
N GLU A 72 13.72 -17.29 -2.54
CA GLU A 72 13.51 -17.45 -3.98
C GLU A 72 14.33 -18.60 -4.61
N PRO A 73 15.64 -18.79 -4.31
CA PRO A 73 16.41 -19.92 -4.83
C PRO A 73 15.89 -21.27 -4.31
N VAL A 74 15.48 -21.34 -3.03
CA VAL A 74 14.99 -22.58 -2.41
C VAL A 74 13.68 -23.04 -3.06
N VAL A 75 12.77 -22.11 -3.32
CA VAL A 75 11.50 -22.42 -4.01
C VAL A 75 11.75 -22.77 -5.48
N ALA A 76 12.72 -22.12 -6.13
CA ALA A 76 13.12 -22.46 -7.51
C ALA A 76 13.66 -23.90 -7.61
N ASP A 77 14.52 -24.32 -6.68
CA ASP A 77 15.10 -25.66 -6.64
C ASP A 77 14.00 -26.70 -6.39
N TRP A 78 13.11 -26.46 -5.42
CA TRP A 78 11.94 -27.30 -5.18
C TRP A 78 11.05 -27.45 -6.42
N TYR A 79 10.77 -26.35 -7.14
CA TYR A 79 10.00 -26.39 -8.38
C TYR A 79 10.71 -27.25 -9.44
N ALA A 80 12.02 -27.08 -9.61
CA ALA A 80 12.81 -27.81 -10.60
C ALA A 80 12.82 -29.32 -10.29
N ASP A 81 13.03 -29.70 -9.03
CA ASP A 81 12.98 -31.10 -8.58
C ASP A 81 11.59 -31.71 -8.77
N THR A 82 10.53 -30.95 -8.46
CA THR A 82 9.14 -31.42 -8.55
C THR A 82 8.68 -31.61 -9.99
N THR A 83 9.09 -30.72 -10.89
CA THR A 83 8.62 -30.71 -12.29
C THR A 83 9.59 -31.38 -13.27
N GLY A 84 10.83 -31.63 -12.86
CA GLY A 84 11.92 -32.09 -13.73
C GLY A 84 12.42 -31.03 -14.72
N ARG A 85 11.97 -29.77 -14.59
CA ARG A 85 12.32 -28.70 -15.54
C ARG A 85 13.62 -28.00 -15.17
N THR A 86 14.42 -27.71 -16.19
CA THR A 86 15.65 -26.91 -16.02
C THR A 86 15.31 -25.43 -16.02
N LEU A 87 15.67 -24.73 -14.94
CA LEU A 87 15.44 -23.29 -14.79
C LEU A 87 16.67 -22.46 -15.14
N GLN A 88 16.44 -21.27 -15.69
CA GLN A 88 17.47 -20.26 -15.90
C GLN A 88 17.03 -18.92 -15.30
N ARG A 89 17.95 -18.28 -14.55
CA ARG A 89 17.79 -16.88 -14.13
C ARG A 89 17.94 -15.96 -15.33
N VAL A 90 16.97 -15.09 -15.56
CA VAL A 90 17.05 -14.08 -16.64
C VAL A 90 17.92 -12.90 -16.22
N ASN A 91 17.84 -12.47 -14.94
CA ASN A 91 18.65 -11.40 -14.31
C ASN A 91 18.70 -10.07 -15.10
N GLN A 92 17.75 -9.85 -16.00
CA GLN A 92 17.72 -8.74 -16.94
C GLN A 92 16.28 -8.28 -17.11
N ALA A 93 16.11 -6.99 -17.35
CA ALA A 93 14.84 -6.45 -17.75
C ALA A 93 14.57 -6.72 -19.23
N LEU A 94 13.34 -7.16 -19.49
CA LEU A 94 12.79 -7.41 -20.82
C LEU A 94 11.85 -6.26 -21.16
N ARG A 95 11.81 -5.84 -22.42
CA ARG A 95 10.84 -4.90 -22.95
C ARG A 95 9.98 -5.55 -24.01
N HIS A 96 8.70 -5.21 -24.03
CA HIS A 96 7.81 -5.64 -25.10
C HIS A 96 8.38 -5.18 -26.47
N PRO A 97 8.32 -6.03 -27.52
CA PRO A 97 8.97 -5.73 -28.80
C PRO A 97 8.46 -4.46 -29.48
N THR A 98 7.18 -4.11 -29.29
CA THR A 98 6.54 -2.95 -29.95
C THR A 98 5.96 -1.92 -28.98
N VAL A 99 5.85 -2.23 -27.69
CA VAL A 99 5.21 -1.37 -26.69
C VAL A 99 6.29 -0.86 -25.76
N VAL A 100 6.76 0.36 -26.03
CA VAL A 100 8.04 0.86 -25.48
C VAL A 100 8.00 1.07 -23.96
N PHE A 101 6.82 1.28 -23.39
CA PHE A 101 6.65 1.47 -21.95
C PHE A 101 6.48 0.17 -21.17
N ALA A 102 6.27 -0.98 -21.83
CA ALA A 102 5.99 -2.23 -21.12
C ALA A 102 7.28 -3.02 -20.87
N PHE A 103 7.58 -3.27 -19.59
CA PHE A 103 8.79 -3.94 -19.13
C PHE A 103 8.46 -5.10 -18.18
N ALA A 104 9.25 -6.17 -18.23
CA ALA A 104 9.14 -7.28 -17.29
C ALA A 104 10.51 -7.64 -16.72
N SER A 105 10.55 -8.00 -15.45
CA SER A 105 11.66 -8.77 -14.88
C SER A 105 11.09 -10.12 -14.45
N LEU A 106 11.82 -11.18 -14.76
CA LEU A 106 11.41 -12.55 -14.50
C LEU A 106 12.33 -13.15 -13.45
N ASP A 107 11.77 -13.87 -12.49
CA ASP A 107 12.56 -14.65 -11.54
C ASP A 107 13.29 -15.76 -12.30
N ARG A 108 12.53 -16.61 -13.02
CA ARG A 108 13.08 -17.71 -13.81
C ARG A 108 12.35 -17.85 -15.14
N ARG A 109 13.05 -18.46 -16.10
CA ARG A 109 12.45 -19.08 -17.28
C ARG A 109 12.80 -20.56 -17.34
N VAL A 110 11.95 -21.36 -17.95
CA VAL A 110 12.25 -22.75 -18.25
C VAL A 110 13.10 -22.83 -19.51
N VAL A 111 14.20 -23.57 -19.47
CA VAL A 111 15.09 -23.76 -20.63
C VAL A 111 14.40 -24.65 -21.65
N GLY A 112 14.30 -24.18 -22.90
CA GLY A 112 13.69 -24.93 -24.00
C GLY A 112 12.17 -24.83 -24.10
N GLU A 113 11.50 -24.16 -23.15
CA GLU A 113 10.04 -23.98 -23.16
C GLU A 113 9.67 -22.49 -23.16
N ARG A 114 8.53 -22.15 -23.76
CA ARG A 114 7.94 -20.79 -23.71
C ARG A 114 7.17 -20.59 -22.40
N ARG A 115 7.85 -20.82 -21.28
CA ARG A 115 7.29 -20.85 -19.92
C ARG A 115 8.18 -20.04 -18.97
N LEU A 116 7.55 -19.16 -18.19
CA LEU A 116 8.20 -18.43 -17.10
C LEU A 116 7.76 -18.99 -15.75
N VAL A 117 8.56 -18.75 -14.72
CA VAL A 117 8.22 -19.09 -13.33
C VAL A 117 8.36 -17.85 -12.48
N GLU A 118 7.27 -17.46 -11.83
CA GLU A 118 7.19 -16.40 -10.82
C GLU A 118 7.18 -17.04 -9.43
N ILE A 119 8.02 -16.57 -8.53
CA ILE A 119 8.21 -17.18 -7.22
C ILE A 119 7.67 -16.27 -6.14
N LYS A 120 6.81 -16.82 -5.26
CA LYS A 120 6.19 -16.09 -4.16
C LYS A 120 6.43 -16.78 -2.82
N THR A 121 6.45 -15.99 -1.76
CA THR A 121 6.38 -16.48 -0.39
C THR A 121 5.23 -15.80 0.33
N SER A 122 4.45 -16.56 1.11
CA SER A 122 3.33 -16.04 1.90
C SER A 122 3.36 -16.63 3.30
N ARG A 123 3.06 -15.80 4.31
CA ARG A 123 2.96 -16.25 5.71
C ARG A 123 1.63 -16.97 5.99
N PHE A 124 0.53 -16.47 5.45
CA PHE A 124 -0.83 -16.89 5.81
C PHE A 124 -1.56 -17.58 4.65
N GLY A 125 -0.87 -17.83 3.54
CA GLY A 125 -1.48 -18.31 2.31
C GLY A 125 -2.23 -17.19 1.59
N TRP A 126 -3.05 -17.59 0.63
CA TRP A 126 -4.01 -16.71 -0.03
C TRP A 126 -5.39 -16.92 0.58
N THR A 127 -6.34 -16.04 0.23
CA THR A 127 -7.71 -16.13 0.75
C THR A 127 -8.28 -17.52 0.51
N PRO A 128 -8.92 -18.17 1.50
CA PRO A 128 -9.52 -19.49 1.29
C PRO A 128 -10.52 -19.47 0.13
N GLY A 129 -10.30 -20.33 -0.87
CA GLY A 129 -11.12 -20.41 -2.09
C GLY A 129 -10.64 -19.53 -3.25
N GLU A 130 -9.61 -18.70 -3.04
CA GLU A 130 -8.93 -17.95 -4.10
C GLU A 130 -7.71 -18.74 -4.58
N ASP A 131 -7.82 -19.34 -5.76
CA ASP A 131 -6.73 -20.15 -6.33
C ASP A 131 -5.53 -19.30 -6.76
N LEU A 132 -5.73 -18.03 -7.13
CA LEU A 132 -4.65 -17.09 -7.47
C LEU A 132 -5.11 -15.64 -7.26
N PRO A 133 -4.42 -14.83 -6.45
CA PRO A 133 -4.81 -13.45 -6.20
C PRO A 133 -4.79 -12.59 -7.46
N GLY A 134 -5.75 -11.67 -7.58
CA GLY A 134 -5.87 -10.76 -8.72
C GLY A 134 -4.58 -9.97 -9.01
N TRP A 135 -3.87 -9.54 -7.97
CA TRP A 135 -2.57 -8.88 -8.12
C TRP A 135 -1.47 -9.79 -8.68
N VAL A 136 -1.50 -11.10 -8.36
CA VAL A 136 -0.56 -12.07 -8.96
C VAL A 136 -0.94 -12.32 -10.42
N GLN A 137 -2.24 -12.50 -10.70
CA GLN A 137 -2.77 -12.68 -12.05
C GLN A 137 -2.36 -11.52 -12.96
N CYS A 138 -2.56 -10.27 -12.52
CA CYS A 138 -2.13 -9.07 -13.26
C CYS A 138 -0.62 -9.11 -13.56
N GLN A 139 0.20 -9.42 -12.55
CA GLN A 139 1.65 -9.46 -12.70
C GLN A 139 2.08 -10.51 -13.74
N VAL A 140 1.58 -11.75 -13.65
CA VAL A 140 2.01 -12.83 -14.55
C VAL A 140 1.46 -12.66 -15.97
N GLN A 141 0.22 -12.19 -16.13
CA GLN A 141 -0.32 -11.89 -17.46
C GLN A 141 0.46 -10.76 -18.14
N HIS A 142 0.88 -9.72 -17.40
CA HIS A 142 1.79 -8.71 -17.92
C HIS A 142 3.13 -9.31 -18.37
N GLN A 143 3.73 -10.21 -17.59
CA GLN A 143 4.98 -10.89 -17.97
C GLN A 143 4.80 -11.72 -19.25
N LEU A 144 3.69 -12.46 -19.37
CA LEU A 144 3.34 -13.23 -20.58
C LEU A 144 3.15 -12.30 -21.77
N TRP A 145 2.50 -11.16 -21.60
CA TRP A 145 2.38 -10.13 -22.64
C TRP A 145 3.75 -9.63 -23.12
N VAL A 146 4.60 -9.16 -22.21
CA VAL A 146 5.94 -8.62 -22.54
C VAL A 146 6.81 -9.64 -23.25
N THR A 147 6.81 -10.89 -22.77
CA THR A 147 7.69 -11.95 -23.28
C THR A 147 7.13 -12.70 -24.49
N GLY A 148 5.81 -12.63 -24.69
CA GLY A 148 5.06 -13.44 -25.64
C GLY A 148 4.93 -14.92 -25.23
N TYR A 149 5.37 -15.33 -24.04
CA TYR A 149 5.25 -16.71 -23.57
C TYR A 149 3.78 -17.13 -23.43
N GLU A 150 3.55 -18.45 -23.44
CA GLU A 150 2.20 -19.03 -23.48
C GLU A 150 1.67 -19.40 -22.09
N VAL A 151 2.56 -19.54 -21.12
CA VAL A 151 2.20 -19.99 -19.76
C VAL A 151 3.21 -19.51 -18.73
N ALA A 152 2.70 -19.19 -17.55
CA ALA A 152 3.48 -18.86 -16.37
C ALA A 152 3.17 -19.87 -15.26
N ASP A 153 4.17 -20.34 -14.53
CA ASP A 153 3.95 -21.04 -13.28
C ASP A 153 4.20 -20.10 -12.11
N VAL A 154 3.26 -20.03 -11.18
CA VAL A 154 3.44 -19.36 -9.89
C VAL A 154 3.80 -20.41 -8.85
N ALA A 155 5.07 -20.46 -8.47
CA ALA A 155 5.56 -21.32 -7.40
C ALA A 155 5.52 -20.53 -6.08
N VAL A 156 4.61 -20.90 -5.17
CA VAL A 156 4.41 -20.19 -3.90
C VAL A 156 4.74 -21.08 -2.71
N LEU A 157 5.54 -20.58 -1.77
CA LEU A 157 5.76 -21.20 -0.47
C LEU A 157 4.89 -20.53 0.60
N THR A 158 3.92 -21.26 1.12
CA THR A 158 3.01 -20.80 2.17
C THR A 158 3.42 -21.31 3.55
N GLY A 159 3.36 -20.46 4.57
CA GLY A 159 3.59 -20.84 5.97
C GLY A 159 5.00 -21.35 6.27
N GLY A 160 5.92 -21.24 5.31
CA GLY A 160 7.29 -21.77 5.38
C GLY A 160 7.43 -23.26 5.08
N SER A 161 6.34 -24.00 4.82
CA SER A 161 6.39 -25.47 4.64
C SER A 161 5.41 -26.03 3.61
N GLU A 162 4.52 -25.22 3.04
CA GLU A 162 3.47 -25.66 2.11
C GLU A 162 3.68 -25.06 0.72
N PRO A 163 4.55 -25.67 -0.11
CA PRO A 163 4.77 -25.18 -1.45
C PRO A 163 3.66 -25.64 -2.42
N ARG A 164 3.24 -24.77 -3.34
CA ARG A 164 2.25 -25.04 -4.38
C ARG A 164 2.69 -24.46 -5.72
N ILE A 165 2.24 -25.07 -6.81
CA ILE A 165 2.42 -24.58 -8.18
C ILE A 165 1.05 -24.27 -8.75
N HIS A 166 0.86 -23.05 -9.22
CA HIS A 166 -0.32 -22.63 -9.98
C HIS A 166 0.11 -22.38 -11.42
N GLU A 167 -0.37 -23.21 -12.35
CA GLU A 167 -0.16 -22.99 -13.78
C GLU A 167 -1.17 -21.95 -14.28
N VAL A 168 -0.66 -20.90 -14.91
CA VAL A 168 -1.44 -19.76 -15.40
C VAL A 168 -1.24 -19.65 -16.91
N PRO A 169 -2.22 -20.08 -17.72
CA PRO A 169 -2.14 -19.92 -19.16
C PRO A 169 -2.26 -18.44 -19.54
N ARG A 170 -1.65 -18.08 -20.65
CA ARG A 170 -1.85 -16.77 -21.28
C ARG A 170 -3.32 -16.55 -21.59
N ASP A 171 -3.86 -15.44 -21.10
CA ASP A 171 -5.21 -14.98 -21.42
C ASP A 171 -5.12 -13.69 -22.23
N ASP A 172 -5.28 -13.80 -23.55
CA ASP A 172 -5.18 -12.65 -24.46
C ASP A 172 -6.29 -11.61 -24.24
N ALA A 173 -7.47 -12.00 -23.75
CA ALA A 173 -8.55 -11.05 -23.46
C ALA A 173 -8.21 -10.24 -22.22
N PHE A 174 -7.80 -10.92 -21.14
CA PHE A 174 -7.32 -10.26 -19.92
C PHE A 174 -6.12 -9.35 -20.19
N ILE A 175 -5.15 -9.81 -20.98
CA ILE A 175 -3.98 -9.02 -21.38
C ILE A 175 -4.40 -7.78 -22.15
N ALA A 176 -5.40 -7.86 -23.04
CA ALA A 176 -5.88 -6.71 -23.80
C ALA A 176 -6.47 -5.63 -22.88
N ASP A 177 -7.29 -6.03 -21.90
CA ASP A 177 -7.88 -5.13 -20.92
C ASP A 177 -6.80 -4.50 -20.02
N LEU A 178 -5.87 -5.31 -19.52
CA LEU A 178 -4.75 -4.82 -18.70
C LEU A 178 -3.86 -3.84 -19.48
N ALA A 179 -3.51 -4.18 -20.73
CA ALA A 179 -2.70 -3.32 -21.59
C ALA A 179 -3.40 -1.99 -21.93
N TYR A 180 -4.74 -1.97 -22.02
CA TYR A 180 -5.51 -0.75 -22.18
C TYR A 180 -5.36 0.17 -20.96
N LEU A 181 -5.56 -0.36 -19.75
CA LEU A 181 -5.40 0.40 -18.50
C LEU A 181 -3.96 0.93 -18.35
N GLU A 182 -2.97 0.11 -18.66
CA GLU A 182 -1.56 0.51 -18.65
C GLU A 182 -1.23 1.60 -19.68
N ALA A 183 -1.81 1.53 -20.88
CA ALA A 183 -1.63 2.57 -21.89
C ALA A 183 -2.26 3.90 -21.47
N GLU A 184 -3.47 3.87 -20.89
CA GLU A 184 -4.14 5.06 -20.36
C GLU A 184 -3.31 5.68 -19.21
N PHE A 185 -2.92 4.86 -18.24
CA PHE A 185 -2.07 5.28 -17.13
C PHE A 185 -0.75 5.89 -17.62
N TRP A 186 -0.08 5.25 -18.58
CA TRP A 186 1.15 5.80 -19.15
C TRP A 186 0.91 7.12 -19.90
N GLY A 187 -0.28 7.31 -20.50
CA GLY A 187 -0.72 8.58 -21.07
C GLY A 187 -0.78 9.72 -20.04
N TRP A 188 -1.28 9.44 -18.84
CA TRP A 188 -1.28 10.39 -17.71
C TRP A 188 0.14 10.76 -17.26
N VAL A 189 1.03 9.77 -17.12
CA VAL A 189 2.44 10.02 -16.81
C VAL A 189 3.09 10.91 -17.87
N ARG A 190 2.89 10.59 -19.15
CA ARG A 190 3.50 11.33 -20.27
C ARG A 190 2.98 12.75 -20.43
N SER A 191 1.70 12.98 -20.14
CA SER A 191 1.07 14.30 -20.27
C SER A 191 1.23 15.16 -19.01
N GLY A 192 1.67 14.59 -17.89
CA GLY A 192 1.64 15.25 -16.59
C GLY A 192 0.22 15.43 -16.04
N THR A 193 -0.78 14.80 -16.65
CA THR A 193 -2.17 14.82 -16.16
C THR A 193 -2.27 13.83 -15.00
N ARG A 194 -2.78 14.28 -13.86
CA ARG A 194 -2.97 13.40 -12.69
C ARG A 194 -4.09 12.37 -12.96
N PRO A 195 -3.94 11.10 -12.54
CA PRO A 195 -5.06 10.15 -12.54
C PRO A 195 -6.20 10.61 -11.62
N PRO A 196 -7.40 10.01 -11.74
CA PRO A 196 -8.46 10.18 -10.74
C PRO A 196 -7.96 9.92 -9.32
N VAL A 197 -8.48 10.69 -8.36
CA VAL A 197 -8.14 10.57 -6.93
C VAL A 197 -9.25 9.77 -6.26
N ASP A 198 -8.88 8.69 -5.58
CA ASP A 198 -9.80 7.89 -4.78
C ASP A 198 -9.89 8.39 -3.32
N GLY A 199 -10.81 7.79 -2.54
CA GLY A 199 -10.99 8.09 -1.12
C GLY A 199 -10.01 7.38 -0.18
N SER A 200 -8.95 6.74 -0.69
CA SER A 200 -8.03 5.93 0.13
C SER A 200 -7.09 6.78 0.98
N GLU A 201 -6.64 6.21 2.11
CA GLU A 201 -5.59 6.82 2.92
C GLU A 201 -4.26 6.97 2.15
N ASN A 202 -4.01 6.12 1.15
CA ASN A 202 -2.82 6.25 0.32
C ASN A 202 -2.87 7.49 -0.56
N ALA A 203 -4.02 7.77 -1.21
CA ALA A 203 -4.21 9.00 -1.96
C ALA A 203 -3.99 10.25 -1.09
N ARG A 204 -4.50 10.24 0.15
CA ARG A 204 -4.25 11.32 1.13
C ARG A 204 -2.77 11.51 1.46
N ARG A 205 -2.03 10.43 1.71
CA ARG A 205 -0.58 10.48 1.98
C ARG A 205 0.20 11.02 0.79
N VAL A 206 -0.13 10.59 -0.44
CA VAL A 206 0.53 11.08 -1.66
C VAL A 206 0.26 12.56 -1.88
N LEU A 207 -1.00 13.01 -1.76
CA LEU A 207 -1.34 14.43 -1.89
C LEU A 207 -0.61 15.30 -0.85
N SER A 208 -0.39 14.77 0.36
CA SER A 208 0.37 15.46 1.41
C SER A 208 1.86 15.60 1.05
N ARG A 209 2.46 14.58 0.42
CA ARG A 209 3.83 14.63 -0.11
C ARG A 209 3.98 15.55 -1.32
N LEU A 210 2.99 15.57 -2.22
CA LEU A 210 2.97 16.44 -3.40
C LEU A 210 2.80 17.92 -3.04
N HIS A 211 2.09 18.20 -1.95
CA HIS A 211 1.80 19.57 -1.53
C HIS A 211 2.14 19.79 -0.05
N PRO A 212 3.43 19.73 0.35
CA PRO A 212 3.83 19.72 1.76
C PRO A 212 3.65 21.08 2.45
N ARG A 213 3.54 22.17 1.69
CA ARG A 213 3.44 23.54 2.21
C ARG A 213 2.20 24.25 1.65
N ASN A 214 1.69 25.21 2.41
CA ASN A 214 0.72 26.20 1.95
C ASN A 214 1.43 27.55 1.76
N ASP A 215 1.04 28.30 0.73
CA ASP A 215 1.58 29.61 0.39
C ASP A 215 0.62 30.76 0.78
N GLY A 216 -0.57 30.43 1.27
CA GLY A 216 -1.63 31.39 1.64
C GLY A 216 -2.53 31.80 0.47
N THR A 217 -2.29 31.30 -0.74
CA THR A 217 -3.10 31.62 -1.92
C THR A 217 -4.43 30.86 -1.87
N PHE A 218 -5.53 31.58 -2.08
CA PHE A 218 -6.85 30.99 -2.33
C PHE A 218 -7.11 30.97 -3.82
N ILE A 219 -7.21 29.77 -4.40
CA ILE A 219 -7.57 29.62 -5.81
C ILE A 219 -9.03 30.04 -6.02
N PRO A 220 -9.37 30.72 -7.13
CA PRO A 220 -10.75 31.04 -7.46
C PRO A 220 -11.56 29.76 -7.71
N ALA A 221 -12.83 29.78 -7.30
CA ALA A 221 -13.73 28.68 -7.57
C ALA A 221 -14.09 28.64 -9.06
N SER A 222 -13.82 27.52 -9.72
CA SER A 222 -14.39 27.19 -11.02
C SER A 222 -15.66 26.36 -10.82
N ALA A 223 -16.50 26.23 -11.86
CA ALA A 223 -17.71 25.39 -11.79
C ALA A 223 -17.41 23.94 -11.35
N ASP A 224 -16.29 23.38 -11.81
CA ASP A 224 -15.86 22.04 -11.40
C ASP A 224 -15.45 21.98 -9.92
N ILE A 225 -14.74 23.01 -9.42
CA ILE A 225 -14.35 23.09 -8.00
C ILE A 225 -15.61 23.25 -7.14
N GLU A 226 -16.55 24.10 -7.54
CA GLU A 226 -17.81 24.30 -6.80
C GLU A 226 -18.60 23.00 -6.70
N ARG A 227 -18.77 22.28 -7.82
CA ARG A 227 -19.45 20.97 -7.82
C ARG A 227 -18.80 20.02 -6.82
N VAL A 228 -17.49 19.81 -6.90
CA VAL A 228 -16.78 18.87 -6.02
C VAL A 228 -16.89 19.27 -4.54
N VAL A 229 -16.81 20.58 -4.22
CA VAL A 229 -16.92 21.07 -2.85
C VAL A 229 -18.34 20.90 -2.30
N LEU A 230 -19.37 21.12 -3.12
CA LEU A 230 -20.77 20.91 -2.74
C LEU A 230 -21.11 19.43 -2.55
N ASP A 231 -20.64 18.56 -3.45
CA ASP A 231 -20.79 17.11 -3.33
C ASP A 231 -20.11 16.60 -2.06
N TRP A 232 -18.90 17.08 -1.77
CA TRP A 232 -18.19 16.75 -0.53
C TRP A 232 -18.95 17.22 0.73
N ARG A 233 -19.57 18.41 0.68
CA ARG A 233 -20.40 18.93 1.78
C ARG A 233 -21.63 18.04 2.00
N ALA A 234 -22.33 17.65 0.94
CA ALA A 234 -23.48 16.75 1.02
C ALA A 234 -23.09 15.40 1.63
N ALA A 235 -22.00 14.79 1.15
CA ALA A 235 -21.49 13.52 1.67
C ALA A 235 -21.13 13.61 3.17
N LYS A 236 -20.60 14.76 3.63
CA LYS A 236 -20.34 15.01 5.05
C LYS A 236 -21.62 15.04 5.89
N VAL A 237 -22.70 15.61 5.37
CA VAL A 237 -24.00 15.64 6.07
C VAL A 237 -24.59 14.24 6.16
N GLU A 238 -24.57 13.48 5.06
CA GLU A 238 -25.04 12.10 5.03
C GLU A 238 -24.25 11.19 5.97
N ALA A 239 -22.92 11.28 5.96
CA ALA A 239 -22.06 10.52 6.86
C ALA A 239 -22.37 10.84 8.33
N LYS A 240 -22.60 12.11 8.66
CA LYS A 240 -22.95 12.51 10.02
C LYS A 240 -24.32 11.98 10.43
N ALA A 241 -25.31 12.06 9.54
CA ALA A 241 -26.64 11.52 9.80
C ALA A 241 -26.61 10.00 10.04
N ALA A 242 -25.82 9.26 9.26
CA ALA A 242 -25.62 7.83 9.45
C ALA A 242 -24.92 7.50 10.78
N GLU A 243 -23.89 8.25 11.16
CA GLU A 243 -23.20 8.11 12.46
C GLU A 243 -24.16 8.37 13.64
N ASP A 244 -24.96 9.43 13.55
CA ASP A 244 -25.94 9.79 14.59
C ASP A 244 -27.07 8.74 14.70
N ALA A 245 -27.53 8.22 13.57
CA ALA A 245 -28.51 7.13 13.53
C ALA A 245 -27.95 5.83 14.15
N GLU A 246 -26.72 5.44 13.79
CA GLU A 246 -26.04 4.28 14.38
C GLU A 246 -25.89 4.44 15.89
N SER A 247 -25.41 5.61 16.35
CA SER A 247 -25.24 5.89 17.77
C SER A 247 -26.56 5.86 18.53
N THR A 248 -27.64 6.38 17.93
CA THR A 248 -28.98 6.34 18.50
C THR A 248 -29.47 4.90 18.63
N LEU A 249 -29.37 4.10 17.56
CA LEU A 249 -29.76 2.68 17.57
C LEU A 249 -28.92 1.86 18.55
N ALA A 250 -27.60 2.07 18.61
CA ALA A 250 -26.73 1.40 19.57
C ALA A 250 -27.14 1.72 21.01
N ASN A 251 -27.51 2.97 21.31
CA ASN A 251 -28.04 3.35 22.62
C ASN A 251 -29.43 2.75 22.88
N THR A 252 -30.31 2.67 21.88
CA THR A 252 -31.58 1.95 22.00
C THR A 252 -31.35 0.47 22.32
N VAL A 253 -30.39 -0.20 21.67
CA VAL A 253 -30.02 -1.59 21.99
C VAL A 253 -29.49 -1.71 23.41
N ARG A 254 -28.60 -0.82 23.87
CA ARG A 254 -28.14 -0.79 25.27
C ARG A 254 -29.30 -0.65 26.25
N ALA A 255 -30.26 0.22 25.95
CA ALA A 255 -31.46 0.41 26.77
C ALA A 255 -32.36 -0.84 26.79
N LEU A 256 -32.50 -1.54 25.66
CA LEU A 256 -33.24 -2.81 25.58
C LEU A 256 -32.53 -3.96 26.32
N ILE A 257 -31.20 -4.00 26.29
CA ILE A 257 -30.40 -4.97 27.07
C ILE A 257 -30.57 -4.72 28.57
N GLY A 258 -30.48 -3.46 29.02
CA GLY A 258 -30.56 -3.10 30.42
C GLY A 258 -29.45 -3.79 31.24
N ASP A 259 -29.85 -4.53 32.27
CA ASP A 259 -28.94 -5.28 33.16
C ASP A 259 -28.57 -6.68 32.62
N ALA A 260 -29.14 -7.11 31.49
CA ALA A 260 -28.82 -8.40 30.90
C ALA A 260 -27.43 -8.39 30.23
N ASP A 261 -26.88 -9.58 29.96
CA ASP A 261 -25.58 -9.71 29.28
C ASP A 261 -25.63 -9.42 27.76
N GLY A 262 -26.83 -9.35 27.17
CA GLY A 262 -27.03 -9.19 25.73
C GLY A 262 -28.39 -9.64 25.20
N ILE A 263 -28.53 -9.65 23.88
CA ILE A 263 -29.70 -10.16 23.13
C ILE A 263 -29.22 -11.23 22.15
N ASP A 264 -29.99 -12.32 22.04
CA ASP A 264 -29.78 -13.43 21.09
C ASP A 264 -30.99 -13.55 20.15
N GLY A 265 -30.76 -13.73 18.86
CA GLY A 265 -31.83 -13.80 17.84
C GLY A 265 -31.32 -14.23 16.46
N GLU A 266 -32.19 -14.20 15.45
CA GLU A 266 -31.83 -14.57 14.06
C GLU A 266 -30.76 -13.65 13.44
N PHE A 267 -30.64 -12.42 13.95
CA PHE A 267 -29.59 -11.47 13.60
C PHE A 267 -28.22 -11.82 14.23
N GLY A 268 -28.14 -12.91 14.99
CA GLY A 268 -26.97 -13.29 15.78
C GLY A 268 -27.03 -12.78 17.22
N ARG A 269 -25.86 -12.64 17.85
CA ARG A 269 -25.73 -12.30 19.27
C ARG A 269 -25.06 -10.94 19.46
N VAL A 270 -25.71 -10.07 20.22
CA VAL A 270 -25.15 -8.78 20.66
C VAL A 270 -24.95 -8.84 22.16
N SER A 271 -23.75 -8.50 22.63
CA SER A 271 -23.43 -8.49 24.07
C SER A 271 -22.99 -7.12 24.53
N TRP A 272 -23.40 -6.74 25.73
CA TRP A 272 -22.94 -5.53 26.39
C TRP A 272 -22.57 -5.87 27.82
N LYS A 273 -21.27 -5.98 28.08
CA LYS A 273 -20.73 -6.44 29.37
C LYS A 273 -19.85 -5.37 29.98
N LYS A 274 -19.90 -5.27 31.30
CA LYS A 274 -18.92 -4.48 32.05
C LYS A 274 -17.54 -5.13 31.87
N ASN A 275 -16.58 -4.35 31.38
CA ASN A 275 -15.16 -4.77 31.38
C ASN A 275 -14.66 -4.87 32.83
N ALA A 276 -13.66 -5.71 33.07
CA ALA A 276 -13.00 -5.77 34.37
C ALA A 276 -12.48 -4.39 34.79
N ASP A 277 -12.63 -4.06 36.06
CA ASP A 277 -12.10 -2.80 36.60
C ASP A 277 -10.58 -2.79 36.42
N SER A 278 -10.08 -1.78 35.70
CA SER A 278 -8.64 -1.63 35.44
C SER A 278 -8.10 -0.41 36.17
N THR A 279 -7.03 -0.59 36.91
CA THR A 279 -6.27 0.54 37.48
C THR A 279 -5.34 1.09 36.40
N ARG A 280 -5.48 2.37 36.06
CA ARG A 280 -4.55 3.07 35.17
C ARG A 280 -3.74 4.08 35.96
N VAL A 281 -2.42 4.05 35.79
CA VAL A 281 -1.53 5.07 36.33
C VAL A 281 -1.68 6.33 35.48
N ASN A 282 -1.94 7.47 36.13
CA ASN A 282 -1.94 8.77 35.48
C ASN A 282 -0.49 9.23 35.30
N TRP A 283 0.19 8.72 34.27
CA TRP A 283 1.59 9.04 33.99
C TRP A 283 1.88 10.54 33.86
N PRO A 284 1.04 11.37 33.22
CA PRO A 284 1.24 12.82 33.23
C PRO A 284 1.26 13.43 34.63
N ALA A 285 0.36 13.00 35.52
CA ALA A 285 0.34 13.47 36.90
C ALA A 285 1.59 13.01 37.68
N VAL A 286 2.02 11.76 37.49
CA VAL A 286 3.25 11.23 38.08
C VAL A 286 4.47 12.02 37.60
N ALA A 287 4.59 12.25 36.28
CA ALA A 287 5.70 13.00 35.70
C ALA A 287 5.74 14.45 36.23
N LYS A 288 4.58 15.12 36.34
CA LYS A 288 4.47 16.46 36.92
C LYS A 288 4.89 16.48 38.39
N ALA A 289 4.41 15.54 39.19
CA ALA A 289 4.77 15.45 40.61
C ALA A 289 6.25 15.15 40.81
N TYR A 290 6.83 14.27 39.97
CA TYR A 290 8.25 13.95 40.01
C TYR A 290 9.12 15.13 39.56
N ARG A 291 8.71 15.87 38.52
CA ARG A 291 9.37 17.11 38.11
C ARG A 291 9.42 18.11 39.25
N GLN A 292 8.30 18.36 39.93
CA GLN A 292 8.24 19.25 41.09
C GLN A 292 9.19 18.80 42.21
N LEU A 293 9.21 17.50 42.53
CA LEU A 293 10.11 16.95 43.53
C LEU A 293 11.59 17.20 43.17
N LEU A 294 11.95 17.00 41.90
CA LEU A 294 13.31 17.25 41.42
C LEU A 294 13.65 18.73 41.43
N GLU A 295 12.74 19.63 41.08
CA GLU A 295 12.91 21.09 41.18
C GLU A 295 13.18 21.50 42.63
N ASP A 296 12.35 21.04 43.58
CA ASP A 296 12.50 21.32 45.02
C ASP A 296 13.83 20.82 45.59
N LEU A 297 14.30 19.63 45.15
CA LEU A 297 15.59 19.07 45.54
C LEU A 297 16.77 19.83 44.91
N THR A 298 16.60 20.29 43.68
CA THR A 298 17.62 21.00 42.90
C THR A 298 17.94 22.37 43.48
N ASP A 299 16.98 23.02 44.13
CA ASP A 299 17.17 24.27 44.86
C ASP A 299 17.93 24.11 46.19
N GLN A 300 18.09 22.88 46.69
CA GLN A 300 18.83 22.56 47.92
C GLN A 300 20.25 22.05 47.66
N LEU A 301 20.64 21.85 46.39
CA LEU A 301 21.95 21.32 46.00
C LEU A 301 22.98 22.42 45.71
N ASP A 302 24.27 22.12 45.92
CA ASP A 302 25.40 22.97 45.50
C ASP A 302 25.28 23.31 44.00
N PRO A 303 25.57 24.55 43.55
CA PRO A 303 25.52 24.94 42.14
C PRO A 303 26.22 23.99 41.17
N LEU A 304 27.26 23.27 41.61
CA LEU A 304 27.98 22.28 40.79
C LEU A 304 27.25 20.92 40.63
N ARG A 305 26.12 20.71 41.30
CA ARG A 305 25.32 19.46 41.28
C ARG A 305 23.88 19.67 40.81
N ARG A 306 23.58 20.83 40.22
CA ARG A 306 22.23 21.18 39.77
C ARG A 306 21.81 20.29 38.60
N ILE A 307 20.59 19.74 38.65
CA ILE A 307 20.03 18.91 37.56
C ILE A 307 19.37 19.84 36.53
N GLU A 308 19.80 19.78 35.27
CA GLU A 308 19.17 20.52 34.17
C GLU A 308 17.97 19.76 33.61
N LEU A 309 16.80 19.96 34.22
CA LEU A 309 15.57 19.23 33.86
C LEU A 309 15.12 19.46 32.40
N ASP A 310 15.31 20.66 31.87
CA ASP A 310 14.97 20.99 30.48
C ASP A 310 15.87 20.25 29.48
N ALA A 311 17.13 19.97 29.84
CA ALA A 311 18.03 19.17 29.02
C ALA A 311 17.57 17.71 28.95
N ILE A 312 17.09 17.16 30.08
CA ILE A 312 16.53 15.81 30.13
C ILE A 312 15.24 15.73 29.29
N GLU A 313 14.34 16.69 29.43
CA GLU A 313 13.11 16.76 28.63
C GLU A 313 13.42 16.85 27.13
N SER A 314 14.43 17.63 26.75
CA SER A 314 14.85 17.76 25.35
C SER A 314 15.35 16.43 24.76
N ILE A 315 15.96 15.54 25.54
CA ILE A 315 16.39 14.21 25.08
C ILE A 315 15.19 13.31 24.77
N HIS A 316 14.07 13.52 25.46
CA HIS A 316 12.85 12.73 25.33
C HIS A 316 11.75 13.42 24.50
N THR A 317 12.07 14.57 23.89
CA THR A 317 11.13 15.32 23.06
C THR A 317 11.42 15.06 21.59
N ALA A 318 10.44 14.52 20.86
CA ALA A 318 10.46 14.44 19.41
C ALA A 318 9.51 15.48 18.83
N THR A 319 10.00 16.31 17.91
CA THR A 319 9.14 17.18 17.11
C THR A 319 8.59 16.39 15.94
N ALA A 320 7.26 16.22 15.90
CA ALA A 320 6.59 15.70 14.72
C ALA A 320 6.20 16.85 13.79
N GLU A 321 6.51 16.75 12.50
CA GLU A 321 6.02 17.71 11.52
C GLU A 321 4.48 17.66 11.43
N GLY A 322 3.85 18.84 11.45
CA GLY A 322 2.40 18.95 11.32
C GLY A 322 1.94 18.64 9.90
N SER A 323 0.84 17.87 9.77
CA SER A 323 0.22 17.62 8.47
C SER A 323 -0.67 18.78 8.03
N ARG A 324 -0.80 19.00 6.72
CA ARG A 324 -1.83 19.90 6.17
C ARG A 324 -3.20 19.27 6.36
N VAL A 325 -4.12 20.02 6.95
CA VAL A 325 -5.48 19.53 7.25
C VAL A 325 -6.50 20.31 6.44
N LEU A 326 -7.42 19.59 5.79
CA LEU A 326 -8.61 20.19 5.18
C LEU A 326 -9.55 20.68 6.29
N ARG A 327 -9.77 22.00 6.35
CA ARG A 327 -10.68 22.64 7.31
C ARG A 327 -11.74 23.42 6.55
N PRO A 328 -12.91 22.83 6.27
CA PRO A 328 -13.99 23.57 5.65
C PRO A 328 -14.55 24.58 6.65
N SER A 329 -14.81 25.80 6.18
CA SER A 329 -15.65 26.77 6.86
C SER A 329 -16.79 27.09 5.91
N TRP A 330 -17.98 26.60 6.24
CA TRP A 330 -19.19 26.93 5.51
C TRP A 330 -19.68 28.26 6.05
N ARG A 331 -19.66 29.33 5.23
CA ARG A 331 -20.39 30.55 5.61
C ARG A 331 -21.85 30.18 5.80
N GLY A 332 -22.43 30.64 6.91
CA GLY A 332 -23.72 30.18 7.43
C GLY A 332 -24.80 30.10 6.36
N SER A 333 -25.25 28.88 6.09
CA SER A 333 -26.64 28.63 5.71
C SER A 333 -27.38 28.36 7.02
N THR A 334 -27.67 29.42 7.75
CA THR A 334 -28.89 29.46 8.54
C THR A 334 -30.04 29.52 7.55
N GLU A 335 -30.65 28.37 7.29
CA GLU A 335 -32.09 28.28 7.02
C GLU A 335 -32.72 27.53 8.18
#